data_AF-A0A2N3DTR5-F1
#
_entry.id   AF-A0A2N3DTR5-F1
#
_cell.length_a   1.000
_cell.length_b   1.000
_cell.length_c   1.000
_cell.angle_alpha   90.00
_cell.angle_beta   90.00
_cell.angle_gamma   90.00
#
_symmetry.space_group_name_H-M   'P 1'
#
loop_
_entity.id
_entity.type
_entity.pdbx_description
1 polymer ?
#
loop_
_entity_poly.entity_id
_entity_poly.type
_entity_poly.pdbx_seq_one_letter_code
_entity_poly.pdbx_strand_id
1 'polypeptide(L)'
;MSRLLRASILFVFLGSCGGGNFSAPRDLDNACSIVRERPQYFSAMRATERKWGVPVHVQMAMIHQESKFIGNARTPHNYLLGIIPLGRQSSAYGYAQA
;
A
#
# COMPACT_ATOMS: atom_id res chain seq x y z
N MET A 1 -13.57 -20.66 -33.27
CA MET A 1 -13.16 -20.16 -31.94
C MET A 1 -14.38 -19.88 -31.06
N SER A 2 -14.56 -20.71 -30.04
CA SER A 2 -15.72 -20.73 -29.13
C SER A 2 -15.97 -19.37 -28.47
N ARG A 3 -17.23 -18.93 -28.44
CA ARG A 3 -17.67 -17.69 -27.75
C ARG A 3 -17.24 -17.64 -26.28
N LEU A 4 -17.10 -18.81 -25.65
CA LEU A 4 -16.62 -18.96 -24.28
C LEU A 4 -15.16 -18.54 -24.14
N LEU A 5 -14.31 -18.86 -25.11
CA LEU A 5 -12.89 -18.46 -25.13
C LEU A 5 -12.74 -16.93 -25.20
N ARG A 6 -13.60 -16.27 -26.00
CA ARG A 6 -13.63 -14.79 -26.07
C ARG A 6 -14.11 -14.17 -24.77
N ALA A 7 -15.12 -14.75 -24.12
CA ALA A 7 -15.63 -14.27 -22.83
C ALA A 7 -14.58 -14.41 -21.71
N SER A 8 -13.89 -15.55 -21.61
CA SER A 8 -12.85 -15.77 -20.61
C SER A 8 -11.67 -14.81 -20.76
N ILE A 9 -11.24 -14.53 -22.01
CA ILE A 9 -10.20 -13.53 -22.27
C ILE A 9 -10.65 -12.14 -21.82
N LEU A 10 -11.91 -11.76 -22.11
CA LEU A 10 -12.46 -10.48 -21.69
C LEU A 10 -12.46 -10.32 -20.15
N PHE A 11 -12.84 -11.38 -19.42
CA PHE A 11 -12.83 -11.40 -17.95
C PHE A 11 -11.43 -11.27 -17.36
N VAL A 12 -10.43 -11.96 -17.94
CA VAL A 12 -9.03 -11.84 -17.49
C VAL A 12 -8.51 -10.43 -17.73
N PHE A 13 -8.82 -9.82 -18.88
CA PHE A 13 -8.44 -8.43 -19.16
C PHE A 13 -9.08 -7.44 -18.20
N LEU A 14 -10.36 -7.61 -17.85
CA LEU A 14 -11.07 -6.75 -16.90
C LEU A 14 -10.56 -6.91 -15.45
N GLY A 15 -10.11 -8.10 -15.05
CA GLY A 15 -9.63 -8.38 -13.70
C GLY A 15 -8.17 -7.98 -13.42
N SER A 16 -7.40 -7.59 -14.44
CA SER A 16 -5.94 -7.41 -14.33
C SER A 16 -5.50 -6.20 -13.48
N CYS A 17 -6.38 -5.21 -13.26
CA CYS A 17 -6.01 -3.96 -12.57
C CYS A 17 -5.93 -4.04 -11.03
N GLY A 18 -6.07 -5.22 -10.41
CA GLY A 18 -6.05 -5.38 -8.94
C GLY A 18 -4.67 -5.63 -8.31
N GLY A 19 -3.62 -5.82 -9.11
CA GLY A 19 -2.32 -6.30 -8.65
C GLY A 19 -1.40 -5.21 -8.08
N GLY A 20 -1.64 -4.77 -6.84
CA GLY A 20 -0.69 -3.93 -6.10
C GLY A 20 0.10 -4.75 -5.08
N ASN A 21 1.44 -4.60 -5.09
CA ASN A 21 2.27 -5.19 -4.04
C ASN A 21 2.32 -4.23 -2.84
N PHE A 22 1.37 -4.41 -1.91
CA PHE A 22 1.23 -3.60 -0.70
C PHE A 22 1.95 -4.20 0.52
N SER A 23 2.79 -5.23 0.35
CA SER A 23 3.50 -5.82 1.48
C SER A 23 4.62 -4.93 2.00
N ALA A 24 4.87 -5.03 3.30
CA ALA A 24 6.05 -4.41 3.92
C ALA A 24 7.34 -4.90 3.23
N PRO A 25 8.35 -4.02 3.08
CA PRO A 25 9.72 -4.39 2.71
C PRO A 25 10.29 -5.44 3.66
N ARG A 26 11.25 -6.22 3.16
CA ARG A 26 11.83 -7.35 3.92
C ARG A 26 12.63 -6.92 5.14
N ASP A 27 13.26 -5.76 5.06
CA ASP A 27 14.13 -5.20 6.10
C ASP A 27 13.74 -3.74 6.31
N LEU A 28 13.04 -3.48 7.42
CA LEU A 28 12.50 -2.17 7.75
C LEU A 28 13.52 -1.26 8.47
N ASP A 29 14.61 -1.83 8.99
CA ASP A 29 15.63 -1.10 9.76
C ASP A 29 16.76 -0.58 8.86
N ASN A 30 16.79 -1.01 7.59
CA ASN A 30 17.78 -0.60 6.61
C ASN A 30 17.18 0.27 5.50
N ALA A 31 17.37 1.58 5.58
CA ALA A 31 16.87 2.52 4.56
C ALA A 31 17.38 2.20 3.13
N CYS A 32 18.62 1.73 3.00
CA CYS A 32 19.20 1.38 1.70
C CYS A 32 18.55 0.14 1.08
N SER A 33 18.11 -0.82 1.90
CA SER A 33 17.40 -2.01 1.41
C SER A 33 15.99 -1.64 0.95
N ILE A 34 15.28 -0.77 1.70
CA ILE A 34 13.94 -0.27 1.36
C ILE A 34 13.94 0.46 0.01
N VAL A 35 14.90 1.36 -0.21
CA VAL A 35 15.03 2.11 -1.46
C VAL A 35 15.32 1.18 -2.65
N ARG A 36 16.09 0.11 -2.42
CA ARG A 36 16.42 -0.88 -3.45
C ARG A 36 15.23 -1.78 -3.79
N GLU A 37 14.46 -2.18 -2.79
CA GLU A 37 13.26 -3.01 -2.97
C GLU A 37 12.09 -2.19 -3.56
N ARG A 38 11.99 -0.91 -3.21
CA ARG A 38 10.90 0.00 -3.62
C ARG A 38 11.43 1.33 -4.19
N PRO A 39 12.07 1.34 -5.38
CA PRO A 39 12.64 2.55 -5.97
C PRO A 39 11.60 3.65 -6.26
N GLN A 40 10.33 3.26 -6.46
CA GLN A 40 9.21 4.17 -6.65
C GLN A 40 8.91 5.06 -5.43
N TYR A 41 9.13 4.56 -4.20
CA TYR A 41 8.99 5.41 -3.01
C TYR A 41 10.07 6.47 -2.97
N PHE A 42 11.31 6.11 -3.35
CA PHE A 42 12.41 7.06 -3.37
C PHE A 42 12.23 8.16 -4.43
N SER A 43 11.75 7.81 -5.63
CA SER A 43 11.43 8.83 -6.65
C SER A 43 10.30 9.76 -6.20
N ALA A 44 9.26 9.22 -5.56
CA ALA A 44 8.17 10.02 -4.99
C ALA A 44 8.66 10.94 -3.86
N MET A 45 9.46 10.43 -2.93
CA MET A 45 10.01 11.23 -1.82
C MET A 45 10.89 12.37 -2.33
N ARG A 46 11.73 12.14 -3.36
CA ARG A 46 12.51 13.21 -4.00
C ARG A 46 11.63 14.24 -4.71
N ALA A 47 10.52 13.81 -5.31
CA ALA A 47 9.56 14.75 -5.92
C ALA A 47 8.89 15.63 -4.85
N THR A 48 8.48 15.03 -3.73
CA THR A 48 7.92 15.75 -2.57
C THR A 48 8.94 16.71 -1.96
N GLU A 49 10.19 16.29 -1.81
CA GLU A 49 11.29 17.13 -1.31
C GLU A 49 11.50 18.35 -2.21
N ARG A 50 11.53 18.17 -3.54
CA ARG A 50 11.64 19.30 -4.49
C ARG A 50 10.43 20.24 -4.46
N LYS A 51 9.23 19.71 -4.20
CA LYS A 51 7.99 20.50 -4.21
C LYS A 51 7.75 21.25 -2.91
N TRP A 52 8.09 20.63 -1.78
CA TRP A 52 7.69 21.09 -0.45
C TRP A 52 8.86 21.30 0.53
N GLY A 53 10.10 20.99 0.13
CA GLY A 53 11.29 21.14 0.98
C GLY A 53 11.41 20.12 2.12
N VAL A 54 10.52 19.11 2.18
CA VAL A 54 10.55 18.09 3.23
C VAL A 54 11.66 17.07 2.93
N PRO A 55 12.67 16.91 3.81
CA PRO A 55 13.78 15.99 3.53
C PRO A 55 13.32 14.53 3.38
N VAL A 56 13.96 13.78 2.49
CA VAL A 56 13.60 12.37 2.22
C VAL A 56 13.61 11.49 3.48
N HIS A 57 14.59 11.68 4.37
CA HIS A 57 14.70 10.88 5.59
C HIS A 57 13.54 11.14 6.56
N VAL A 58 13.03 12.37 6.64
CA VAL A 58 11.83 12.70 7.44
C VAL A 58 10.61 12.01 6.86
N GLN A 59 10.42 12.09 5.54
CA GLN A 59 9.33 11.40 4.86
C GLN A 59 9.38 9.88 5.10
N MET A 60 10.57 9.30 5.01
CA MET A 60 10.81 7.87 5.22
C MET A 60 10.50 7.45 6.67
N ALA A 61 10.93 8.23 7.66
CA ALA A 61 10.64 7.98 9.07
C ALA A 61 9.13 8.05 9.36
N MET A 62 8.45 9.04 8.76
CA MET A 62 7.00 9.20 8.88
C MET A 62 6.27 7.97 8.31
N ILE A 63 6.60 7.55 7.08
CA ILE A 63 6.00 6.36 6.46
C ILE A 63 6.31 5.08 7.26
N HIS A 64 7.53 4.96 7.81
CA HIS A 64 7.90 3.83 8.66
C HIS A 64 7.02 3.74 9.91
N GLN A 65 6.79 4.87 10.58
CA GLN A 65 5.99 4.93 11.80
C GLN A 65 4.49 4.71 11.54
N GLU A 66 3.96 5.27 10.47
CA GLU A 66 2.52 5.24 10.16
C GLU A 66 2.06 3.88 9.62
N SER A 67 2.82 3.28 8.70
CA SER A 67 2.37 2.09 7.98
C SER A 67 3.44 1.06 7.70
N LYS A 68 4.70 1.30 8.08
CA LYS A 68 5.82 0.41 7.73
C LYS A 68 5.88 0.12 6.22
N PHE A 69 5.55 1.12 5.39
CA PHE A 69 5.47 1.04 3.92
C PHE A 69 4.38 0.12 3.36
N ILE A 70 3.43 -0.32 4.19
CA ILE A 70 2.24 -1.07 3.76
C ILE A 70 1.22 -0.11 3.16
N GLY A 71 1.13 -0.08 1.82
CA GLY A 71 0.28 0.88 1.11
C GLY A 71 -1.24 0.67 1.27
N ASN A 72 -1.67 -0.42 1.91
CA ASN A 72 -3.07 -0.70 2.23
C ASN A 72 -3.27 -1.01 3.72
N ALA A 73 -2.47 -0.39 4.60
CA ALA A 73 -2.62 -0.54 6.04
C ALA A 73 -4.05 -0.17 6.46
N ARG A 74 -4.74 -1.12 7.12
CA ARG A 74 -6.12 -0.95 7.58
C ARG A 74 -6.21 -1.31 9.06
N THR A 75 -7.14 -0.67 9.75
CA THR A 75 -7.41 -0.96 11.16
C THR A 75 -7.85 -2.42 11.32
N PRO A 76 -7.59 -3.03 12.50
CA PRO A 76 -8.09 -4.37 12.80
C PRO A 76 -9.62 -4.41 12.69
N HIS A 77 -10.14 -5.54 12.21
CA HIS A 77 -11.58 -5.78 12.19
C HIS A 77 -12.06 -6.15 13.59
N ASN A 78 -13.10 -5.46 14.04
CA ASN A 78 -13.74 -5.74 15.32
C ASN A 78 -14.89 -6.73 15.13
N TYR A 79 -14.96 -7.70 16.03
CA TYR A 79 -16.01 -8.71 16.06
C TYR A 79 -16.68 -8.70 17.43
N LEU A 80 -18.00 -8.64 17.48
CA LEU A 80 -18.77 -8.85 18.69
C LEU A 80 -18.83 -10.36 18.98
N LEU A 81 -18.48 -10.75 20.22
CA LEU A 81 -18.41 -12.15 20.67
C LEU A 81 -17.52 -13.04 19.78
N GLY A 82 -16.58 -12.45 19.04
CA GLY A 82 -15.66 -13.15 18.14
C GLY A 82 -16.24 -13.59 16.78
N ILE A 83 -17.53 -13.37 16.51
CA ILE A 83 -18.20 -13.93 15.31
C ILE A 83 -18.97 -12.87 14.51
N ILE A 84 -19.63 -11.91 15.16
CA ILE A 84 -20.46 -10.92 14.45
C ILE A 84 -19.59 -9.74 14.01
N PRO A 85 -19.39 -9.48 12.71
CA PRO A 85 -18.52 -8.40 12.26
C PRO A 85 -19.15 -7.03 12.57
N LEU A 86 -18.54 -6.29 13.48
CA LEU A 86 -18.92 -4.90 13.79
C LEU A 86 -18.32 -3.90 12.79
N GLY A 87 -17.33 -4.33 12.01
CA GLY A 87 -16.64 -3.49 11.04
C GLY A 87 -15.24 -3.10 11.50
N ARG A 88 -14.73 -1.97 10.99
CA ARG A 88 -13.43 -1.39 11.33
C ARG A 88 -13.64 -0.07 12.05
N GLN A 89 -12.70 0.32 12.91
CA GLN A 89 -12.78 1.64 13.54
C GLN A 89 -12.63 2.79 12.53
N SER A 90 -11.86 2.58 11.47
CA SER A 90 -11.66 3.55 10.38
C SER A 90 -11.38 2.83 9.06
N SER A 91 -11.74 3.48 7.95
CA SER A 91 -11.38 3.06 6.60
C SER A 91 -9.87 3.13 6.33
N ALA A 92 -9.15 3.97 7.08
CA ALA A 92 -7.69 4.16 6.98
C ALA A 92 -6.99 3.89 8.32
N TYR A 93 -5.73 3.44 8.26
CA TYR A 93 -4.85 3.30 9.42
C TYR A 93 -3.57 4.12 9.17
N GLY A 94 -3.17 4.91 10.16
CA GLY A 94 -2.08 5.89 10.03
C GLY A 94 -2.51 7.19 9.32
N TYR A 95 -1.56 7.89 8.69
CA TYR A 95 -1.80 9.12 7.93
C TYR A 95 -2.94 8.93 6.94
N ALA A 96 -4.06 9.60 7.20
CA ALA A 96 -5.25 9.52 6.37
C ALA A 96 -4.93 10.02 4.96
N GLN A 97 -4.83 9.11 4.00
CA GLN A 97 -5.03 9.46 2.59
C GLN A 97 -6.52 9.72 2.44
N ALA A 98 -6.92 10.97 2.68
CA ALA A 98 -8.23 11.48 2.35
C ALA A 98 -8.52 11.34 0.85
#